data_AF-A0A7T1I095-F1
#
_entry.id   AF-A0A7T1I095-F1
#
_cell.length_a   1.000
_cell.length_b   1.000
_cell.length_c   1.000
_cell.angle_alpha   90.00
_cell.angle_beta   90.00
_cell.angle_gamma   90.00
#
_symmetry.space_group_name_H-M   'P 1'
#
loop_
_entity.id
_entity.type
_entity.pdbx_description
1 polymer ?
#
loop_
_entity_poly.entity_id
_entity_poly.type
_entity_poly.pdbx_seq_one_letter_code
_entity_poly.pdbx_strand_id
1 'polypeptide(L)'
;MARPTWLDQAQRDLEQADESMRSGRHEWACFAAHQAAEKALKALNLAQGQQAWGHTLSRLWSTLPTQVWTPAPPVGLEDRLRLLDGFYIPTRYPDSYPEGTPGEHFGRLQSEQALLHADAILRWVGAALAQLRSSDRSGDPLGDDATATEP
;
A
#
# COMPACT_ATOMS: atom_id res chain seq x y z
N MET A 1 -13.38 10.27 -18.31
CA MET A 1 -12.06 9.73 -17.88
C MET A 1 -12.21 9.24 -16.44
N ALA A 2 -11.67 8.06 -16.12
CA ALA A 2 -11.65 7.56 -14.74
C ALA A 2 -10.73 8.47 -13.89
N ARG A 3 -11.08 8.68 -12.61
CA ARG A 3 -10.26 9.47 -11.69
C ARG A 3 -9.05 8.63 -11.24
N PRO A 4 -7.84 9.20 -11.18
CA PRO A 4 -6.68 8.47 -10.68
C PRO A 4 -6.91 8.01 -9.23
N THR A 5 -6.43 6.81 -8.92
CA THR A 5 -6.62 6.14 -7.64
C THR A 5 -5.36 6.23 -6.77
N TRP A 6 -5.53 5.96 -5.48
CA TRP A 6 -4.40 5.80 -4.56
C TRP A 6 -3.45 4.67 -4.97
N LEU A 7 -3.97 3.61 -5.61
CA LEU A 7 -3.14 2.50 -6.11
C LEU A 7 -2.28 2.94 -7.30
N ASP A 8 -2.79 3.81 -8.17
CA ASP A 8 -2.01 4.35 -9.30
C ASP A 8 -0.81 5.15 -8.79
N GLN A 9 -1.01 5.97 -7.74
CA GLN A 9 0.11 6.70 -7.12
C GLN A 9 1.06 5.75 -6.39
N ALA A 10 0.57 4.71 -5.73
CA ALA A 10 1.42 3.70 -5.09
C ALA A 10 2.36 3.04 -6.10
N GLN A 11 1.87 2.72 -7.30
CA GLN A 11 2.69 2.14 -8.37
C GLN A 11 3.80 3.09 -8.83
N ARG A 12 3.49 4.39 -8.98
CA ARG A 12 4.48 5.43 -9.30
C ARG A 12 5.55 5.58 -8.22
N ASP A 13 5.17 5.45 -6.95
CA ASP A 13 6.11 5.50 -5.84
C ASP A 13 7.05 4.27 -5.83
N LEU A 14 6.55 3.09 -6.22
CA LEU A 14 7.38 1.88 -6.36
C LEU A 14 8.38 2.02 -7.52
N GLU A 15 7.96 2.59 -8.65
CA GLU A 15 8.84 2.94 -9.78
C GLU A 15 9.95 3.91 -9.33
N GLN A 16 9.57 4.96 -8.58
CA GLN A 16 10.53 5.90 -8.01
C GLN A 16 11.52 5.21 -7.05
N ALA A 17 11.06 4.23 -6.27
CA ALA A 17 11.92 3.46 -5.38
C ALA A 17 12.97 2.65 -6.15
N ASP A 18 12.57 1.99 -7.25
CA ASP A 18 13.49 1.23 -8.12
C ASP A 18 14.54 2.15 -8.76
N GLU A 19 14.11 3.26 -9.35
CA GLU A 19 15.01 4.24 -9.95
C GLU A 19 15.99 4.82 -8.94
N SER A 20 15.52 5.14 -7.73
CA SER A 20 16.35 5.66 -6.65
C SER A 20 17.40 4.63 -6.22
N MET A 21 17.01 3.36 -6.05
CA MET A 21 17.95 2.28 -5.73
C MET A 21 19.01 2.13 -6.82
N ARG A 22 18.60 2.08 -8.09
CA ARG A 22 19.50 1.91 -9.23
C ARG A 22 20.48 3.07 -9.39
N SER A 23 20.09 4.26 -8.94
CA SER A 23 20.94 5.46 -8.92
C SER A 23 21.81 5.60 -7.67
N GLY A 24 21.77 4.65 -6.73
CA GLY A 24 22.53 4.69 -5.48
C GLY A 24 21.96 5.61 -4.39
N ARG A 25 20.75 6.16 -4.59
CA ARG A 25 20.03 6.98 -3.61
C ARG A 25 19.16 6.08 -2.73
N HIS A 26 19.80 5.31 -1.86
CA HIS A 26 19.18 4.23 -1.10
C HIS A 26 18.19 4.73 -0.04
N GLU A 27 18.46 5.87 0.60
CA GLU A 27 17.54 6.54 1.52
C GLU A 27 16.24 6.95 0.82
N TRP A 28 16.35 7.48 -0.41
CA TRP A 28 15.19 7.83 -1.23
C TRP A 28 14.43 6.59 -1.70
N ALA A 29 15.14 5.52 -2.03
CA ALA A 29 14.52 4.24 -2.38
C ALA A 29 13.69 3.68 -1.21
N CYS A 30 14.25 3.66 0.00
CA CYS A 30 13.55 3.22 1.21
C CYS A 30 12.33 4.10 1.52
N PHE A 31 12.45 5.42 1.40
CA PHE A 31 11.34 6.35 1.62
C PHE A 31 10.21 6.14 0.60
N ALA A 32 10.56 6.04 -0.68
CA ALA A 32 9.58 5.84 -1.75
C ALA A 32 8.89 4.47 -1.63
N ALA A 33 9.61 3.42 -1.22
CA ALA A 33 9.03 2.11 -0.94
C ALA A 33 8.01 2.14 0.22
N HIS A 34 8.31 2.87 1.30
CA HIS A 34 7.34 3.12 2.37
C HIS A 34 6.09 3.84 1.84
N GLN A 35 6.28 4.91 1.06
CA GLN A 35 5.19 5.68 0.47
C GLN A 35 4.29 4.86 -0.47
N ALA A 36 4.89 3.96 -1.26
CA ALA A 36 4.15 3.03 -2.09
C ALA A 36 3.21 2.17 -1.22
N ALA A 37 3.74 1.52 -0.18
CA ALA A 37 2.95 0.67 0.71
C ALA A 37 1.85 1.48 1.45
N GLU A 38 2.15 2.71 1.88
CA GLU A 38 1.19 3.61 2.53
C GLU A 38 -0.02 3.87 1.65
N LYS A 39 0.23 4.26 0.39
CA LYS A 39 -0.83 4.60 -0.56
C LYS A 39 -1.61 3.37 -1.00
N ALA A 40 -0.95 2.22 -1.13
CA ALA A 40 -1.64 0.96 -1.39
C ALA A 40 -2.61 0.61 -0.25
N LEU A 41 -2.18 0.67 1.01
CA LEU A 41 -3.05 0.41 2.16
C LEU A 41 -4.18 1.44 2.30
N LYS A 42 -3.93 2.71 1.96
CA LYS A 42 -4.99 3.74 1.88
C LYS A 42 -6.01 3.43 0.79
N ALA A 43 -5.57 2.94 -0.36
CA ALA A 43 -6.48 2.48 -1.42
C ALA A 43 -7.39 1.35 -0.91
N LEU A 44 -6.83 0.41 -0.16
CA LEU A 44 -7.57 -0.72 0.41
C LEU A 44 -8.58 -0.29 1.47
N ASN A 45 -8.20 0.60 2.39
CA ASN A 45 -9.12 1.17 3.38
C ASN A 45 -10.26 1.93 2.69
N LEU A 46 -9.95 2.73 1.66
CA LEU A 46 -10.96 3.48 0.92
C LEU A 46 -11.97 2.56 0.22
N ALA A 47 -11.51 1.46 -0.36
CA ALA A 47 -12.39 0.47 -0.99
C ALA A 47 -13.33 -0.23 0.01
N GLN A 48 -12.95 -0.25 1.29
CA GLN A 48 -13.76 -0.76 2.40
C GLN A 48 -14.63 0.35 3.05
N GLY A 49 -14.73 1.52 2.42
CA GLY A 49 -15.53 2.64 2.92
C GLY A 49 -14.89 3.40 4.08
N GLN A 50 -13.60 3.17 4.37
CA GLN A 50 -12.88 3.80 5.48
C GLN A 50 -11.97 4.93 4.98
N GLN A 51 -11.95 6.05 5.71
CA GLN A 51 -10.95 7.08 5.51
C GLN A 51 -9.75 6.81 6.42
N ALA A 52 -8.59 6.55 5.81
CA ALA A 52 -7.38 6.21 6.55
C ALA A 52 -6.38 7.38 6.60
N TRP A 53 -5.88 7.67 7.80
CA TRP A 53 -5.02 8.83 8.08
C TRP A 53 -3.68 8.40 8.68
N GLY A 54 -2.67 9.26 8.52
CA GLY A 54 -1.32 9.04 9.03
C GLY A 54 -0.43 8.26 8.06
N HIS A 55 0.74 7.90 8.58
CA HIS A 55 1.86 7.30 7.82
C HIS A 55 2.29 5.94 8.35
N THR A 56 1.82 5.53 9.52
CA THR A 56 2.18 4.24 10.13
C THR A 56 1.43 3.11 9.43
N LEU A 57 2.13 2.33 8.63
CA LEU A 57 1.61 1.23 7.81
C LEU A 57 0.96 0.15 8.67
N SER A 58 1.60 -0.24 9.78
CA SER A 58 1.03 -1.21 10.72
C SER A 58 -0.33 -0.75 11.28
N ARG A 59 -0.51 0.56 11.49
CA ARG A 59 -1.80 1.13 11.90
C ARG A 59 -2.82 1.11 10.77
N LEU A 60 -2.42 1.50 9.55
CA LEU A 60 -3.29 1.45 8.35
C LEU A 60 -3.77 0.01 8.05
N TRP A 61 -2.94 -0.98 8.36
CA TRP A 61 -3.31 -2.39 8.30
C TRP A 61 -4.31 -2.76 9.40
N SER A 62 -4.03 -2.40 10.65
CA SER A 62 -4.90 -2.75 11.79
C SER A 62 -6.30 -2.11 11.75
N THR A 63 -6.49 -1.03 10.98
CA THR A 63 -7.81 -0.38 10.84
C THR A 63 -8.72 -1.10 9.86
N LEU A 64 -8.17 -1.95 9.00
CA LEU A 64 -8.98 -2.74 8.07
C LEU A 64 -9.87 -3.72 8.85
N PRO A 65 -11.09 -3.99 8.36
CA PRO A 65 -11.98 -4.95 8.99
C PRO A 65 -11.33 -6.34 9.04
N THR A 66 -11.51 -7.04 10.15
CA THR A 66 -11.07 -8.42 10.31
C THR A 66 -11.86 -9.30 9.35
N GLN A 67 -11.21 -9.77 8.30
CA GLN A 67 -11.82 -10.64 7.29
C GLN A 67 -10.79 -11.60 6.70
N VAL A 68 -11.28 -12.66 6.07
CA VAL A 68 -10.44 -13.54 5.26
C VAL A 68 -10.23 -12.87 3.91
N TRP A 69 -9.00 -12.42 3.67
CA TRP A 69 -8.61 -11.85 2.39
C TRP A 69 -8.37 -12.95 1.36
N THR A 70 -8.90 -12.75 0.16
CA THR A 70 -8.63 -13.60 -1.01
C THR A 70 -8.07 -12.71 -2.12
N PRO A 71 -6.82 -12.92 -2.58
CA PRO A 71 -5.83 -13.84 -2.01
C PRO A 71 -5.41 -13.45 -0.58
N ALA A 72 -4.89 -14.43 0.16
CA ALA A 72 -4.36 -14.19 1.50
C ALA A 72 -3.21 -13.17 1.47
N PRO A 73 -3.02 -12.37 2.54
CA PRO A 73 -1.93 -11.40 2.59
C PRO A 73 -0.56 -12.10 2.53
N PRO A 74 0.50 -11.40 2.06
CA PRO A 74 1.82 -12.00 1.95
C PRO A 74 2.32 -12.49 3.32
N VAL A 75 3.06 -13.60 3.32
CA VAL A 75 3.64 -14.16 4.54
C VAL A 75 4.49 -13.12 5.26
N GLY A 76 4.27 -13.01 6.58
CA GLY A 76 4.95 -12.05 7.43
C GLY A 76 4.55 -10.59 7.16
N LEU A 77 3.33 -10.33 6.65
CA LEU A 77 2.87 -8.98 6.33
C LEU A 77 3.18 -7.97 7.44
N GLU A 78 2.83 -8.26 8.69
CA GLU A 78 3.07 -7.33 9.80
C GLU A 78 4.54 -6.96 9.97
N ASP A 79 5.46 -7.93 9.83
CA ASP A 79 6.90 -7.67 9.94
C ASP A 79 7.41 -6.85 8.75
N ARG A 80 6.88 -7.09 7.55
CA ARG A 80 7.15 -6.26 6.35
C ARG A 80 6.72 -4.82 6.58
N LEU A 81 5.53 -4.61 7.16
CA LEU A 81 5.01 -3.28 7.47
C LEU A 81 5.86 -2.59 8.55
N ARG A 82 6.22 -3.29 9.63
CA ARG A 82 7.10 -2.76 10.69
C ARG A 82 8.47 -2.36 10.15
N LEU A 83 9.06 -3.16 9.26
CA LEU A 83 10.33 -2.85 8.62
C LEU A 83 10.20 -1.56 7.80
N LEU A 84 9.16 -1.44 6.96
CA LEU A 84 8.93 -0.26 6.15
C LEU A 84 8.62 0.98 7.00
N ASP A 85 7.85 0.86 8.09
CA ASP A 85 7.57 1.94 9.05
C ASP A 85 8.88 2.57 9.57
N GLY A 86 9.91 1.75 9.76
CA GLY A 86 11.26 2.18 10.15
C GLY A 86 11.97 3.07 9.13
N PHE A 87 11.46 3.18 7.90
CA PHE A 87 12.02 4.04 6.85
C PHE A 87 11.30 5.37 6.69
N TYR A 88 10.20 5.63 7.40
CA TYR A 88 9.43 6.86 7.19
C TYR A 88 10.16 8.14 7.65
N ILE A 89 10.74 8.11 8.85
CA ILE A 89 11.43 9.26 9.46
C ILE A 89 12.93 9.24 9.13
N PRO A 90 13.68 8.14 9.40
CA PRO A 90 15.15 8.20 9.36
C PRO A 90 15.75 8.46 7.97
N THR A 91 15.00 8.17 6.91
CA THR A 91 15.42 8.44 5.52
C THR A 91 15.41 9.94 5.16
N ARG A 92 14.79 10.78 5.99
CA ARG A 92 14.58 12.21 5.68
C ARG A 92 15.23 13.16 6.66
N TYR A 93 15.35 12.78 7.92
CA TYR A 93 15.78 13.68 8.97
C TYR A 93 17.19 13.31 9.46
N PRO A 94 18.18 14.22 9.33
CA PRO A 94 19.54 13.98 9.80
C PRO A 94 19.63 13.73 11.32
N ASP A 95 18.71 14.29 12.10
CA ASP A 95 18.64 14.11 13.57
C ASP A 95 18.14 12.72 13.99
N SER A 96 17.80 11.84 13.04
CA SER A 96 17.44 10.45 13.32
C SER A 96 18.64 9.57 13.62
N TYR A 97 19.86 10.05 13.39
CA TYR A 97 21.11 9.38 13.70
C TYR A 97 22.02 10.30 14.51
N PRO A 98 22.93 9.76 15.35
CA PRO A 98 23.86 10.58 16.13
C PRO A 98 24.76 11.49 15.28
N GLU A 99 25.15 11.02 14.09
CA GLU A 99 26.06 11.71 13.16
C GLU A 99 25.71 11.32 11.71
N GLY A 100 26.14 12.12 10.73
CA GLY A 100 25.95 11.85 9.30
C GLY A 100 24.58 12.21 8.73
N THR A 101 24.44 12.07 7.43
CA THR A 101 23.21 12.31 6.67
C THR A 101 22.46 11.00 6.41
N PRO A 102 21.13 11.01 6.16
CA PRO A 102 20.40 9.80 5.80
C PRO A 102 21.06 9.01 4.65
N GLY A 103 21.57 9.68 3.62
CA GLY A 103 22.24 9.03 2.49
C GLY A 103 23.49 8.20 2.87
N GLU A 104 24.11 8.47 4.02
CA GLU A 104 25.26 7.71 4.53
C GLU A 104 24.86 6.49 5.37
N HIS A 105 23.63 6.46 5.91
CA HIS A 105 23.13 5.36 6.75
C HIS A 105 22.35 4.29 5.98
N PHE A 106 21.85 4.62 4.80
CA PHE A 106 21.09 3.70 3.95
C PHE A 106 21.95 3.19 2.81
N GLY A 107 22.01 1.87 2.66
CA GLY A 107 22.74 1.19 1.61
C GLY A 107 21.85 0.28 0.77
N ARG A 108 22.51 -0.42 -0.15
CA ARG A 108 21.86 -1.33 -1.11
C ARG A 108 20.96 -2.36 -0.45
N LEU A 109 21.42 -3.01 0.63
CA LEU A 109 20.66 -4.02 1.35
C LEU A 109 19.30 -3.49 1.84
N GLN A 110 19.29 -2.30 2.46
CA GLN A 110 18.06 -1.68 2.94
C GLN A 110 17.11 -1.37 1.79
N SER A 111 17.61 -0.80 0.69
CA SER A 111 16.76 -0.46 -0.46
C SER A 111 16.20 -1.69 -1.19
N GLU A 112 17.00 -2.77 -1.33
CA GLU A 112 16.55 -4.02 -1.94
C GLU A 112 15.46 -4.69 -1.09
N GLN A 113 15.63 -4.71 0.24
CA GLN A 113 14.61 -5.20 1.16
C GLN A 113 13.34 -4.34 1.11
N ALA A 114 13.48 -3.01 1.11
CA ALA A 114 12.35 -2.09 1.04
C ALA A 114 11.51 -2.32 -0.22
N LEU A 115 12.17 -2.42 -1.39
CA LEU A 115 11.53 -2.70 -2.66
C LEU A 115 10.83 -4.06 -2.67
N LEU A 116 11.50 -5.11 -2.21
CA LEU A 116 10.93 -6.46 -2.13
C LEU A 116 9.64 -6.48 -1.30
N HIS A 117 9.63 -5.78 -0.16
CA HIS A 117 8.48 -5.74 0.72
C HIS A 117 7.35 -4.88 0.18
N ALA A 118 7.66 -3.69 -0.34
CA ALA A 118 6.67 -2.81 -0.95
C ALA A 118 6.01 -3.46 -2.17
N ASP A 119 6.78 -4.06 -3.09
CA ASP A 119 6.25 -4.77 -4.26
C ASP A 119 5.28 -5.90 -3.86
N ALA A 120 5.66 -6.73 -2.89
CA ALA A 120 4.81 -7.81 -2.42
C ALA A 120 3.47 -7.30 -1.85
N ILE A 121 3.51 -6.17 -1.11
CA ILE A 121 2.31 -5.53 -0.55
C ILE A 121 1.44 -4.96 -1.68
N LEU A 122 2.02 -4.24 -2.64
CA LEU A 122 1.30 -3.60 -3.74
C LEU A 122 0.61 -4.63 -4.63
N ARG A 123 1.32 -5.70 -5.01
CA ARG A 123 0.75 -6.80 -5.80
C ARG A 123 -0.43 -7.44 -5.08
N TRP A 124 -0.29 -7.69 -3.78
CA TRP A 124 -1.37 -8.25 -2.98
C TRP A 124 -2.57 -7.29 -2.87
N VAL A 125 -2.35 -6.01 -2.57
CA VAL A 125 -3.41 -5.00 -2.50
C VAL A 125 -4.14 -4.88 -3.83
N GLY A 126 -3.43 -4.86 -4.95
CA GLY A 126 -4.03 -4.82 -6.29
C GLY A 126 -4.96 -6.01 -6.55
N ALA A 127 -4.54 -7.21 -6.16
CA ALA A 127 -5.35 -8.42 -6.27
C ALA A 127 -6.58 -8.40 -5.33
N ALA A 128 -6.40 -8.00 -4.06
CA ALA A 128 -7.49 -7.87 -3.09
C ALA A 128 -8.55 -6.86 -3.56
N LEU A 129 -8.11 -5.71 -4.08
CA LEU A 129 -9.02 -4.70 -4.64
C LEU A 129 -9.78 -5.21 -5.87
N ALA A 130 -9.15 -6.02 -6.72
CA ALA A 130 -9.84 -6.63 -7.86
C ALA A 130 -10.94 -7.59 -7.40
N GLN A 131 -10.68 -8.38 -6.35
CA GLN A 131 -11.64 -9.30 -5.77
C GLN A 131 -12.82 -8.59 -5.10
N LEU A 132 -12.56 -7.50 -4.35
CA LEU A 132 -13.64 -6.68 -3.77
C LEU A 132 -14.58 -6.12 -4.85
N ARG A 133 -14.04 -5.64 -5.97
CA ARG A 133 -14.85 -5.14 -7.10
C ARG A 133 -15.67 -6.23 -7.80
N SER A 134 -15.19 -7.47 -7.85
CA SER A 134 -15.98 -8.57 -8.41
C SER A 134 -17.13 -8.98 -7.48
N SER A 135 -16.90 -8.99 -6.17
CA SER A 135 -17.91 -9.34 -5.17
C SER A 135 -19.06 -8.33 -5.12
N ASP A 136 -18.75 -7.03 -5.24
CA ASP A 136 -19.74 -5.95 -5.29
C ASP A 136 -20.66 -6.08 -6.52
N ARG A 137 -20.10 -6.44 -7.69
CA ARG A 137 -20.87 -6.67 -8.93
C ARG A 137 -21.75 -7.91 -8.92
N SER A 138 -21.44 -8.91 -8.09
CA SER A 138 -22.26 -10.12 -7.94
C SER A 138 -23.38 -9.98 -6.90
N GLY A 139 -23.43 -8.87 -6.15
CA GLY A 139 -24.40 -8.61 -5.09
C GLY A 139 -25.67 -7.87 -5.52
N ASP A 140 -25.88 -7.60 -6.81
CA ASP A 140 -27.07 -6.93 -7.33
C ASP A 140 -28.07 -7.94 -7.91
N PRO A 141 -29.09 -8.39 -7.15
CA PRO A 141 -30.24 -9.01 -7.77
C PRO A 141 -31.10 -7.88 -8.36
N LEU A 142 -30.95 -7.65 -9.67
CA LEU A 142 -32.03 -7.07 -10.46
C LEU A 142 -33.24 -7.98 -10.32
N GLY A 143 -34.07 -7.68 -9.32
CA GLY A 143 -35.48 -8.05 -9.31
C GLY A 143 -36.17 -7.15 -10.31
N ASP A 144 -36.06 -7.51 -11.58
CA ASP A 144 -36.88 -6.93 -12.63
C ASP A 144 -38.36 -7.16 -12.29
N ASP A 145 -39.02 -6.03 -12.15
CA ASP A 145 -40.40 -5.74 -12.52
C ASP A 145 -41.10 -6.87 -13.30
N ALA A 146 -42.07 -7.50 -12.64
CA ALA A 146 -43.07 -8.34 -13.27
C ALA A 146 -44.46 -7.98 -12.74
N THR A 147 -45.08 -7.03 -13.46
CA THR A 147 -46.45 -7.09 -13.99
C THR A 147 -47.68 -6.87 -13.09
N ALA A 148 -48.51 -5.93 -13.56
CA ALA A 148 -49.98 -5.86 -13.59
C ALA A 148 -50.71 -5.50 -12.27
N THR A 149 -51.48 -4.40 -12.18
CA THR A 149 -52.83 -4.17 -12.77
C THR A 149 -53.77 -5.32 -12.34
N GLU A 150 -54.81 -5.19 -11.51
CA GLU A 150 -55.83 -4.15 -11.28
C GLU A 150 -56.62 -4.51 -9.96
N PRO A 151 -57.80 -3.94 -9.64
CA PRO A 151 -58.16 -3.40 -8.30
C PRO A 151 -58.57 -4.40 -7.20
#